data_AF-A0A835JP38-F1
#
_entry.id   AF-A0A835JP38-F1
#
_cell.length_a   1.000
_cell.length_b   1.000
_cell.length_c   1.000
_cell.angle_alpha   90.00
_cell.angle_beta   90.00
_cell.angle_gamma   90.00
#
_symmetry.space_group_name_H-M   'P 1'
#
loop_
_entity.id
_entity.type
_entity.pdbx_description
1 polymer ?
#
loop_
_entity_poly.entity_id
_entity_poly.type
_entity_poly.pdbx_seq_one_letter_code
_entity_poly.pdbx_strand_id
1 'polypeptide(L)'
;MSQTSWEKLLSHVSSAEVLFLLLLPLTFIIFRKIIRPSSKSKHLPPGPKPWPIVGNLLQMGNQPHVSLAEIAKVHGPLISLRLGTQLLVVGSSAEAATEILKTHDRFLSGRHVPQVIPRESHVLRRVALIWCPECMDSWRLLRGLCRAELFSAKAMESNASLREKKVGELMDFLGAREGEVVSIGEVVFSTVFNTISNLLFSNDLAGLEEKGMASGMKSHVQKLTAVLATPNIADFYPIFAGLDPQRLRRKLSELIEGTFARWAIKVKERRNSYVHDSPKRDFLDVFLANGFDDDQINWISAKEQPLLLVPKKKAGTSD
;
A
#
# COMPACT_ATOMS: atom_id res chain seq x y z
N MET A 1 -7.94 49.00 -53.10
CA MET A 1 -8.27 48.62 -51.71
C MET A 1 -6.96 48.31 -51.00
N SER A 2 -6.47 49.24 -50.17
CA SER A 2 -5.21 49.07 -49.45
C SER A 2 -5.41 48.01 -48.36
N GLN A 3 -4.71 46.90 -48.50
CA GLN A 3 -4.59 45.90 -47.45
C GLN A 3 -4.13 46.61 -46.17
N THR A 4 -4.92 46.52 -45.10
CA THR A 4 -4.68 47.30 -43.88
C THR A 4 -3.35 46.87 -43.25
N SER A 5 -2.61 47.81 -42.63
CA SER A 5 -1.28 47.56 -42.05
C SER A 5 -1.21 46.32 -41.13
N TRP A 6 -2.33 46.01 -40.47
CA TRP A 6 -2.48 44.85 -39.60
C TRP A 6 -2.52 43.49 -40.32
N GLU A 7 -3.01 43.44 -41.56
CA GLU A 7 -3.03 42.21 -42.36
C GLU A 7 -1.63 41.79 -42.81
N LYS A 8 -0.75 42.76 -43.11
CA LYS A 8 0.68 42.50 -43.40
C LYS A 8 1.46 42.06 -42.16
N LEU A 9 1.07 42.55 -40.98
CA LEU A 9 1.68 42.12 -39.73
C LEU A 9 1.29 40.67 -39.39
N LEU A 10 0.03 40.29 -39.58
CA LEU A 10 -0.45 38.93 -39.30
C LEU A 10 0.06 37.88 -40.29
N SER A 11 0.39 38.25 -41.54
CA SER A 11 0.96 37.32 -42.52
C SER A 11 2.40 36.90 -42.22
N HIS A 12 3.10 37.59 -41.33
CA HIS A 12 4.47 37.27 -40.92
C HIS A 12 4.56 36.50 -39.61
N VAL A 13 3.46 36.37 -38.86
CA VAL A 13 3.44 35.66 -37.57
C VAL A 13 3.10 34.20 -37.82
N SER A 14 4.02 33.30 -37.49
CA SER A 14 3.80 31.86 -37.63
C SER A 14 2.75 31.37 -36.62
N SER A 15 1.99 30.32 -36.96
CA SER A 15 1.01 29.71 -36.05
C SER A 15 1.63 29.25 -34.71
N ALA A 16 2.92 28.90 -34.71
CA ALA A 16 3.68 28.58 -33.51
C ALA A 16 3.94 29.79 -32.60
N GLU A 17 4.16 30.98 -33.17
CA GLU A 17 4.39 32.22 -32.43
C GLU A 17 3.10 32.71 -31.78
N VAL A 18 1.98 32.60 -32.48
CA VAL A 18 0.64 32.87 -31.92
C VAL A 18 0.36 31.93 -30.73
N LEU A 19 0.65 30.64 -30.88
CA LEU A 19 0.48 29.67 -29.80
C LEU A 19 1.38 29.97 -28.60
N PHE A 20 2.65 30.32 -28.83
CA PHE A 20 3.59 30.70 -27.78
C PHE A 20 3.13 31.96 -27.03
N LEU A 21 2.67 32.99 -27.74
CA LEU A 21 2.13 34.23 -27.15
C LEU A 21 0.84 34.01 -26.36
N LEU A 22 0.02 33.03 -26.72
CA LEU A 22 -1.19 32.64 -25.96
C LEU A 22 -0.85 31.78 -24.73
N LEU A 23 0.18 30.93 -24.80
CA LEU A 23 0.61 30.08 -23.69
C LEU A 23 1.43 30.83 -22.64
N LEU A 24 2.14 31.90 -23.00
CA LEU A 24 2.93 32.74 -22.09
C LEU A 24 2.13 33.36 -20.93
N PRO A 25 0.97 34.03 -21.16
CA PRO A 25 0.16 34.56 -20.07
C PRO A 25 -0.49 33.44 -19.24
N LEU A 26 -0.87 32.32 -19.88
CA LEU A 26 -1.43 31.16 -19.17
C LEU A 26 -0.40 30.52 -18.24
N THR A 27 0.82 30.29 -18.73
CA THR A 27 1.94 29.78 -17.93
C THR A 27 2.33 30.77 -16.83
N PHE A 28 2.33 32.08 -17.10
CA PHE A 28 2.59 33.11 -16.09
C PHE A 28 1.51 33.18 -14.99
N ILE A 29 0.23 33.05 -15.35
CA ILE A 29 -0.88 33.01 -14.39
C ILE A 29 -0.82 31.73 -13.55
N ILE A 30 -0.54 30.59 -14.18
CA ILE A 30 -0.32 29.30 -13.52
C ILE A 30 0.87 29.42 -12.56
N PHE A 31 2.00 29.95 -13.03
CA PHE A 31 3.21 30.19 -12.23
C PHE A 31 2.93 31.11 -11.04
N ARG A 32 2.20 32.23 -11.23
CA ARG A 32 1.80 33.12 -10.13
C ARG A 32 0.83 32.47 -9.15
N LYS A 33 -0.11 31.64 -9.59
CA LYS A 33 -1.02 30.90 -8.69
C LYS A 33 -0.28 29.82 -7.91
N ILE A 34 0.73 29.21 -8.49
CA ILE A 34 1.58 28.18 -7.87
C ILE A 34 2.58 28.79 -6.88
N ILE A 35 3.17 29.94 -7.22
CA ILE A 35 4.19 30.62 -6.41
C ILE A 35 3.57 31.52 -5.36
N ARG A 36 2.28 31.85 -5.46
CA ARG A 36 1.56 32.48 -4.36
C ARG A 36 1.79 31.61 -3.12
N PRO A 37 2.55 32.11 -2.12
CA PRO A 37 2.75 31.35 -0.91
C PRO A 37 1.34 31.10 -0.37
N SER A 38 0.99 29.82 -0.21
CA SER A 38 -0.18 29.44 0.56
C SER A 38 -0.12 30.26 1.84
N SER A 39 -1.10 31.16 2.01
CA SER A 39 -1.24 32.09 3.12
C SER A 39 -0.54 31.56 4.35
N LYS A 40 0.47 32.30 4.86
CA LYS A 40 1.28 31.97 6.05
C LYS A 40 0.51 31.04 6.97
N SER A 41 0.73 29.72 6.84
CA SER A 41 0.09 28.76 7.74
C SER A 41 0.84 28.92 9.05
N LYS A 42 0.28 29.71 9.95
CA LYS A 42 0.97 30.17 11.16
C LYS A 42 1.30 29.05 12.16
N HIS A 43 0.94 27.79 11.86
CA HIS A 43 1.06 26.67 12.79
C HIS A 43 1.53 25.35 12.15
N LEU A 44 2.25 25.37 11.02
CA LEU A 44 2.90 24.13 10.55
C LEU A 44 4.20 23.87 11.31
N PRO A 45 4.54 22.60 11.57
CA PRO A 45 5.88 22.24 12.03
C PRO A 45 6.96 22.74 11.06
N PRO A 46 8.20 22.97 11.54
CA PRO A 46 9.32 23.39 10.69
C PRO A 46 9.60 22.39 9.57
N GLY A 47 10.33 22.79 8.54
CA GLY A 47 10.72 21.89 7.46
C GLY A 47 11.46 22.58 6.34
N PRO A 48 12.05 21.81 5.40
CA PRO A 48 12.75 22.38 4.27
C PRO A 48 11.77 23.11 3.35
N LYS A 49 12.20 24.26 2.83
CA LYS A 49 11.38 25.08 1.93
C LYS A 49 10.97 24.27 0.68
N PRO A 50 9.66 24.13 0.40
CA PRO A 50 9.20 23.38 -0.77
C PRO A 50 9.47 24.13 -2.07
N TRP A 51 9.80 23.40 -3.13
CA TRP A 51 9.93 23.92 -4.48
C TRP A 51 8.54 24.15 -5.09
N PRO A 52 8.37 25.14 -5.99
CA PRO A 52 7.11 25.31 -6.72
C PRO A 52 6.71 24.02 -7.44
N ILE A 53 5.41 23.68 -7.40
CA ILE A 53 4.80 22.47 -8.01
C ILE A 53 5.23 21.15 -7.36
N VAL A 54 6.54 20.88 -7.34
CA VAL A 54 7.14 19.58 -6.96
C VAL A 54 7.22 19.40 -5.45
N GLY A 55 7.26 20.49 -4.68
CA GLY A 55 7.43 20.44 -3.24
C GLY A 55 8.81 19.94 -2.85
N ASN A 56 8.87 18.90 -2.03
CA ASN A 56 10.06 18.26 -1.49
C ASN A 56 10.29 16.86 -2.11
N LEU A 57 9.56 16.49 -3.17
CA LEU A 57 9.68 15.15 -3.80
C LEU A 57 11.13 14.81 -4.19
N LEU A 58 11.86 15.77 -4.75
CA LEU A 58 13.25 15.56 -5.19
C LEU A 58 14.21 15.30 -4.04
N GLN A 59 13.86 15.72 -2.82
CA GLN A 59 14.66 15.49 -1.61
C GLN A 59 14.45 14.10 -1.01
N MET A 60 13.44 13.35 -1.45
CA MET A 60 13.14 12.01 -0.90
C MET A 60 14.13 10.95 -1.40
N GLY A 61 14.70 11.11 -2.60
CA GLY A 61 15.61 10.14 -3.19
C GLY A 61 15.03 8.73 -3.31
N ASN A 62 15.91 7.72 -3.43
CA ASN A 62 15.52 6.31 -3.57
C ASN A 62 15.19 5.62 -2.23
N GLN A 63 15.48 6.28 -1.10
CA GLN A 63 15.21 5.77 0.25
C GLN A 63 14.52 6.85 1.08
N PRO A 64 13.22 7.10 0.84
CA PRO A 64 12.50 8.20 1.48
C PRO A 64 12.61 8.21 3.00
N HIS A 65 12.56 7.04 3.65
CA HIS A 65 12.69 6.93 5.10
C HIS A 65 14.05 7.40 5.64
N VAL A 66 15.14 7.20 4.88
CA VAL A 66 16.48 7.69 5.25
C VAL A 66 16.53 9.20 5.07
N SER A 67 16.08 9.70 3.91
CA SER A 67 16.04 11.13 3.63
C SER A 67 15.19 11.90 4.65
N LEU A 68 14.03 11.34 5.03
CA LEU A 68 13.17 11.91 6.07
C LEU A 68 13.86 11.96 7.44
N ALA A 69 14.61 10.92 7.82
CA ALA A 69 15.36 10.90 9.06
C ALA A 69 16.46 11.97 9.07
N GLU A 70 17.20 12.15 7.97
CA GLU A 70 18.22 13.21 7.87
C GLU A 70 17.60 14.61 7.91
N ILE A 71 16.47 14.82 7.23
CA ILE A 71 15.73 16.09 7.28
C ILE A 71 15.26 16.37 8.73
N ALA A 72 14.76 15.37 9.44
CA ALA A 72 14.32 15.53 10.83
C ALA A 72 15.47 15.88 11.78
N LYS A 73 16.70 15.39 11.55
CA LYS A 73 17.87 15.82 12.34
C LYS A 73 18.15 17.31 12.23
N VAL A 74 17.87 17.91 11.09
CA VAL A 74 18.11 19.35 10.83
C VAL A 74 16.96 20.22 11.32
N HIS A 75 15.72 19.80 11.08
CA HIS A 75 14.53 20.62 11.31
C HIS A 75 13.78 20.30 12.62
N GLY A 76 14.15 19.21 13.30
CA GLY A 76 13.53 18.76 14.53
C GLY A 76 12.65 17.51 14.34
N PRO A 77 12.10 16.96 15.44
CA PRO A 77 11.42 15.67 15.44
C PRO A 77 10.01 15.69 14.84
N LEU A 78 9.43 16.86 14.60
CA LEU A 78 8.14 17.02 13.94
C LEU A 78 8.33 18.00 12.78
N ILE A 79 8.23 17.49 11.55
CA ILE A 79 8.52 18.28 10.34
C ILE A 79 7.34 18.32 9.37
N SER A 80 7.25 19.39 8.59
CA SER A 80 6.31 19.52 7.48
C SER A 80 7.01 19.53 6.12
N LEU A 81 6.41 18.83 5.17
CA LEU A 81 6.90 18.65 3.80
C LEU A 81 5.73 18.77 2.82
N ARG A 82 6.02 19.09 1.57
CA ARG A 82 5.07 19.03 0.46
C ARG A 82 5.47 17.91 -0.49
N LEU A 83 4.59 16.96 -0.76
CA LEU A 83 4.79 15.96 -1.81
C LEU A 83 3.91 16.33 -3.01
N GLY A 84 4.50 17.02 -3.98
CA GLY A 84 3.73 17.74 -5.01
C GLY A 84 2.86 18.81 -4.36
N THR A 85 1.54 18.64 -4.45
CA THR A 85 0.55 19.53 -3.83
C THR A 85 0.12 19.10 -2.43
N GLN A 86 0.42 17.87 -2.02
CA GLN A 86 -0.01 17.31 -0.74
C GLN A 86 0.89 17.75 0.41
N LEU A 87 0.31 17.99 1.59
CA LEU A 87 1.04 18.23 2.83
C LEU A 87 1.32 16.89 3.52
N LEU A 88 2.57 16.66 3.88
CA LEU A 88 3.00 15.56 4.72
C LEU A 88 3.58 16.11 6.02
N VAL A 89 3.12 15.59 7.16
CA VAL A 89 3.74 15.83 8.46
C VAL A 89 4.41 14.54 8.91
N VAL A 90 5.66 14.62 9.36
CA VAL A 90 6.45 13.46 9.79
C VAL A 90 6.86 13.65 11.24
N GLY A 91 6.52 12.65 12.08
CA GLY A 91 7.06 12.50 13.42
C GLY A 91 8.24 11.53 13.42
N SER A 92 9.37 11.95 13.98
CA SER A 92 10.65 11.22 13.98
C SER A 92 11.27 11.10 15.38
N SER A 93 10.47 11.23 16.43
CA SER A 93 10.84 10.89 17.81
C SER A 93 9.76 10.06 18.50
N ALA A 94 10.11 9.46 19.65
CA ALA A 94 9.16 8.71 20.46
C ALA A 94 8.03 9.61 21.02
N GLU A 95 8.37 10.86 21.38
CA GLU A 95 7.42 11.85 21.86
C GLU A 95 6.43 12.23 20.76
N ALA A 96 6.93 12.56 19.55
CA ALA A 96 6.08 12.88 18.42
C ALA A 96 5.18 11.69 18.03
N ALA A 97 5.72 10.47 18.03
CA ALA A 97 4.95 9.26 17.78
C ALA A 97 3.87 9.03 18.85
N THR A 98 4.15 9.29 20.13
CA THR A 98 3.18 9.19 21.23
C THR A 98 2.06 10.20 21.04
N GLU A 99 2.39 11.46 20.73
CA GLU A 99 1.39 12.49 20.48
C GLU A 99 0.47 12.13 19.31
N ILE A 100 1.02 11.64 18.21
CA ILE A 100 0.26 11.30 16.99
C ILE A 100 -0.57 10.02 17.17
N LEU A 101 0.04 8.97 17.72
CA LEU A 101 -0.53 7.61 17.71
C LEU A 101 -1.23 7.21 19.01
N LYS A 102 -1.12 8.02 20.08
CA LYS A 102 -1.79 7.78 21.36
C LYS A 102 -2.57 8.99 21.86
N THR A 103 -1.92 10.16 22.01
CA THR A 103 -2.57 11.33 22.63
C THR A 103 -3.69 11.89 21.76
N HIS A 104 -3.48 11.96 20.44
CA HIS A 104 -4.42 12.49 19.45
C HIS A 104 -4.93 11.43 18.47
N ASP A 105 -4.84 10.15 18.83
CA ASP A 105 -5.14 9.01 17.97
C ASP A 105 -6.57 9.05 17.39
N ARG A 106 -7.54 9.52 18.17
CA ARG A 106 -8.94 9.65 17.74
C ARG A 106 -9.09 10.55 16.51
N PHE A 107 -8.32 11.63 16.43
CA PHE A 107 -8.38 12.57 15.31
C PHE A 107 -7.47 12.17 14.15
N LEU A 108 -6.37 11.48 14.44
CA LEU A 108 -5.31 11.14 13.47
C LEU A 108 -5.34 9.67 13.01
N SER A 109 -6.34 8.89 13.42
CA SER A 109 -6.50 7.47 13.05
C SER A 109 -6.95 7.24 11.60
N GLY A 110 -7.44 8.28 10.92
CA GLY A 110 -7.81 8.21 9.51
C GLY A 110 -6.61 7.88 8.63
N ARG A 111 -6.82 7.10 7.57
CA ARG A 111 -5.74 6.67 6.66
C ARG A 111 -5.86 7.33 5.31
N HIS A 112 -4.74 7.84 4.80
CA HIS A 112 -4.66 8.18 3.39
C HIS A 112 -4.82 6.91 2.56
N VAL A 113 -5.77 6.91 1.61
CA VAL A 113 -5.99 5.80 0.68
C VAL A 113 -5.27 6.12 -0.63
N PRO A 114 -4.23 5.35 -0.99
CA PRO A 114 -3.53 5.56 -2.25
C PRO A 114 -4.46 5.44 -3.45
N GLN A 115 -4.29 6.33 -4.44
CA GLN A 115 -5.05 6.35 -5.70
C GLN A 115 -4.86 5.08 -6.54
N VAL A 116 -3.85 4.25 -6.21
CA VAL A 116 -3.65 2.95 -6.84
C VAL A 116 -4.73 1.94 -6.44
N ILE A 117 -5.37 2.08 -5.27
CA ILE A 117 -6.36 1.12 -4.76
C ILE A 117 -7.62 1.13 -5.67
N PRO A 118 -8.05 -0.02 -6.22
CA PRO A 118 -9.01 -0.06 -7.33
C PRO A 118 -10.48 0.03 -6.91
N ARG A 119 -10.77 0.35 -5.64
CA ARG A 119 -12.14 0.36 -5.12
C ARG A 119 -12.55 1.76 -4.69
N GLU A 120 -13.81 2.07 -4.91
CA GLU A 120 -14.40 3.30 -4.42
C GLU A 120 -14.36 3.38 -2.90
N SER A 121 -14.27 4.60 -2.38
CA SER A 121 -14.18 4.87 -0.94
C SER A 121 -15.31 4.19 -0.14
N HIS A 122 -16.53 4.20 -0.67
CA HIS A 122 -17.68 3.59 -0.01
C HIS A 122 -17.54 2.07 0.14
N VAL A 123 -16.96 1.38 -0.85
CA VAL A 123 -16.67 -0.07 -0.77
C VAL A 123 -15.53 -0.32 0.22
N LEU A 124 -14.47 0.49 0.17
CA LEU A 124 -13.33 0.36 1.09
C LEU A 124 -13.74 0.51 2.55
N ARG A 125 -14.67 1.41 2.86
CA ARG A 125 -15.23 1.58 4.22
C ARG A 125 -15.91 0.30 4.74
N ARG A 126 -16.43 -0.56 3.86
CA ARG A 126 -17.07 -1.84 4.23
C ARG A 126 -16.07 -2.99 4.40
N VAL A 127 -15.04 -3.03 3.54
CA VAL A 127 -14.19 -4.23 3.44
C VAL A 127 -12.78 -4.03 4.00
N ALA A 128 -12.27 -2.80 4.12
CA ALA A 128 -10.84 -2.57 4.30
C ALA A 128 -10.36 -2.42 5.75
N LEU A 129 -9.56 -3.39 6.23
CA LEU A 129 -8.82 -3.27 7.50
C LEU A 129 -7.62 -2.29 7.43
N ILE A 130 -6.75 -2.45 6.42
CA ILE A 130 -5.53 -1.62 6.25
C ILE A 130 -5.76 -0.20 5.68
N TRP A 131 -6.71 0.01 4.77
CA TRP A 131 -6.87 1.28 4.04
C TRP A 131 -8.28 1.83 4.22
N CYS A 132 -8.65 2.12 5.47
CA CYS A 132 -9.92 2.74 5.79
C CYS A 132 -9.72 4.24 6.01
N PRO A 133 -10.38 5.13 5.24
CA PRO A 133 -10.23 6.58 5.38
C PRO A 133 -10.55 7.09 6.78
N GLU A 134 -11.49 6.43 7.46
CA GLU A 134 -12.06 6.84 8.75
C GLU A 134 -12.21 5.63 9.68
N CYS A 135 -12.10 5.86 10.99
CA CYS A 135 -12.33 4.83 12.00
C CYS A 135 -13.85 4.60 12.22
N MET A 136 -14.49 3.92 11.26
CA MET A 136 -15.92 3.59 11.27
C MET A 136 -16.24 2.30 12.03
N ASP A 137 -17.51 2.06 12.37
CA ASP A 137 -17.94 0.87 13.11
C ASP A 137 -17.66 -0.44 12.36
N SER A 138 -17.79 -0.46 11.03
CA SER A 138 -17.41 -1.61 10.19
C SER A 138 -15.93 -1.99 10.35
N TRP A 139 -15.05 -0.98 10.37
CA TRP A 139 -13.62 -1.19 10.58
C TRP A 139 -13.32 -1.66 12.01
N ARG A 140 -14.00 -1.11 13.02
CA ARG A 140 -13.85 -1.54 14.43
C ARG A 140 -14.33 -2.97 14.63
N LEU A 141 -15.47 -3.33 14.04
CA LEU A 141 -16.01 -4.69 14.07
C LEU A 141 -15.03 -5.68 13.45
N LEU A 142 -14.54 -5.38 12.24
CA LEU A 142 -13.57 -6.22 11.57
C LEU A 142 -12.27 -6.37 12.39
N ARG A 143 -11.73 -5.25 12.89
CA ARG A 143 -10.53 -5.28 13.73
C ARG A 143 -10.75 -6.03 15.04
N GLY A 144 -11.92 -5.90 15.64
CA GLY A 144 -12.33 -6.60 16.85
C GLY A 144 -12.41 -8.11 16.64
N LEU A 145 -13.00 -8.54 15.53
CA LEU A 145 -13.07 -9.95 15.13
C LEU A 145 -11.68 -10.53 14.85
N CYS A 146 -10.85 -9.85 14.06
CA CYS A 146 -9.46 -10.26 13.86
C CYS A 146 -8.72 -10.39 15.21
N ARG A 147 -8.89 -9.43 16.12
CA ARG A 147 -8.27 -9.49 17.46
C ARG A 147 -8.80 -10.67 18.29
N ALA A 148 -10.10 -10.94 18.28
CA ALA A 148 -10.70 -11.98 19.11
C ALA A 148 -10.41 -13.38 18.56
N GLU A 149 -10.49 -13.53 17.24
CA GLU A 149 -10.48 -14.82 16.57
C GLU A 149 -9.10 -15.18 16.02
N LEU A 150 -8.35 -14.23 15.42
CA LEU A 150 -7.03 -14.50 14.84
C LEU A 150 -5.89 -14.32 15.84
N PHE A 151 -5.96 -13.24 16.63
CA PHE A 151 -4.82 -12.73 17.40
C PHE A 151 -5.03 -12.74 18.92
N SER A 152 -6.03 -13.45 19.42
CA SER A 152 -6.21 -13.60 20.87
C SER A 152 -5.20 -14.60 21.42
N ALA A 153 -4.88 -14.50 22.71
CA ALA A 153 -4.00 -15.49 23.35
C ALA A 153 -4.51 -16.92 23.17
N LYS A 154 -5.84 -17.12 23.28
CA LYS A 154 -6.49 -18.41 23.04
C LYS A 154 -6.30 -18.91 21.60
N ALA A 155 -6.50 -18.04 20.61
CA ALA A 155 -6.29 -18.39 19.20
C ALA A 155 -4.81 -18.65 18.87
N MET A 156 -3.90 -17.90 19.48
CA MET A 156 -2.47 -18.11 19.31
C MET A 156 -2.03 -19.46 19.91
N GLU A 157 -2.56 -19.82 21.07
CA GLU A 157 -2.29 -21.09 21.75
C GLU A 157 -2.89 -22.28 21.00
N SER A 158 -4.15 -22.19 20.58
CA SER A 158 -4.82 -23.28 19.84
C SER A 158 -4.12 -23.62 18.52
N ASN A 159 -3.37 -22.67 17.97
CA ASN A 159 -2.63 -22.81 16.73
C ASN A 159 -1.12 -23.04 16.95
N ALA A 160 -0.65 -23.24 18.19
CA ALA A 160 0.75 -23.46 18.50
C ALA A 160 1.29 -24.74 17.83
N SER A 161 0.56 -25.84 17.95
CA SER A 161 0.92 -27.13 17.34
C SER A 161 1.06 -27.05 15.82
N LEU A 162 0.23 -26.26 15.14
CA LEU A 162 0.36 -26.03 13.71
C LEU A 162 1.66 -25.29 13.37
N ARG A 163 2.01 -24.24 14.13
CA ARG A 163 3.27 -23.52 13.92
C ARG A 163 4.48 -24.39 14.19
N GLU A 164 4.45 -25.16 15.27
CA GLU A 164 5.50 -26.15 15.60
C GLU A 164 5.66 -27.18 14.49
N LYS A 165 4.55 -27.73 13.98
CA LYS A 165 4.56 -28.64 12.83
C LYS A 165 5.22 -28.00 11.61
N LYS A 166 4.84 -26.77 11.26
CA LYS A 166 5.38 -26.06 10.08
C LYS A 166 6.86 -25.72 10.22
N VAL A 167 7.32 -25.42 11.44
CA VAL A 167 8.74 -25.24 11.73
C VAL A 167 9.48 -26.59 11.70
N GLY A 168 8.87 -27.67 12.19
CA GLY A 168 9.42 -29.03 12.06
C GLY A 168 9.64 -29.42 10.60
N GLU A 169 8.63 -29.25 9.75
CA GLU A 169 8.74 -29.48 8.29
C GLU A 169 9.86 -28.64 7.64
N LEU A 170 10.03 -27.40 8.09
CA LEU A 170 11.13 -26.54 7.66
C LEU A 170 12.50 -27.10 8.09
N MET A 171 12.63 -27.52 9.35
CA MET A 171 13.88 -28.06 9.88
C MET A 171 14.25 -29.39 9.23
N ASP A 172 13.28 -30.27 9.00
CA ASP A 172 13.47 -31.53 8.29
C ASP A 172 13.94 -31.29 6.85
N PHE A 173 13.32 -30.33 6.15
CA PHE A 173 13.72 -29.92 4.80
C PHE A 173 15.17 -29.40 4.76
N LEU A 174 15.57 -28.60 5.74
CA LEU A 174 16.95 -28.08 5.82
C LEU A 174 17.95 -29.18 6.21
N GLY A 175 17.58 -30.05 7.15
CA GLY A 175 18.43 -31.17 7.59
C GLY A 175 18.71 -32.17 6.48
N ALA A 176 17.71 -32.47 5.65
CA ALA A 176 17.86 -33.34 4.48
C ALA A 176 18.77 -32.76 3.38
N ARG A 177 19.16 -31.47 3.47
CA ARG A 177 19.98 -30.74 2.50
C ARG A 177 21.28 -30.23 3.09
N GLU A 178 21.81 -30.93 4.09
CA GLU A 178 23.11 -30.62 4.66
C GLU A 178 24.19 -30.62 3.57
N GLY A 179 24.99 -29.55 3.52
CA GLY A 179 26.01 -29.36 2.49
C GLY A 179 25.51 -28.77 1.16
N GLU A 180 24.20 -28.54 0.99
CA GLU A 180 23.64 -27.92 -0.22
C GLU A 180 23.39 -26.40 -0.06
N VAL A 181 23.38 -25.67 -1.18
CA VAL A 181 22.99 -24.26 -1.21
C VAL A 181 21.47 -24.12 -1.27
N VAL A 182 20.88 -23.48 -0.25
CA VAL A 182 19.43 -23.30 -0.13
C VAL A 182 19.04 -21.81 -0.11
N SER A 183 17.96 -21.46 -0.81
CA SER A 183 17.37 -20.12 -0.79
C SER A 183 16.50 -19.91 0.45
N ILE A 184 17.08 -19.43 1.55
CA ILE A 184 16.36 -19.19 2.83
C ILE A 184 15.10 -18.33 2.64
N GLY A 185 15.18 -17.28 1.82
CA GLY A 185 14.06 -16.39 1.57
C GLY A 185 12.92 -17.03 0.77
N GLU A 186 13.14 -18.13 0.05
CA GLU A 186 12.07 -18.93 -0.56
C GLU A 186 11.47 -19.90 0.43
N VAL A 187 12.32 -20.63 1.15
CA VAL A 187 11.87 -21.64 2.09
C VAL A 187 11.06 -21.01 3.23
N VAL A 188 11.54 -19.92 3.83
CA VAL A 188 10.80 -19.18 4.86
C VAL A 188 9.49 -18.61 4.31
N PHE A 189 9.48 -18.11 3.07
CA PHE A 189 8.24 -17.64 2.45
C PHE A 189 7.22 -18.77 2.36
N SER A 190 7.62 -19.94 1.86
CA SER A 190 6.75 -21.11 1.74
C SER A 190 6.20 -21.57 3.09
N THR A 191 7.06 -21.67 4.12
CA THR A 191 6.64 -22.06 5.47
C THR A 191 5.62 -21.10 6.06
N VAL A 192 5.88 -19.79 5.96
CA VAL A 192 4.95 -18.76 6.47
C VAL A 192 3.64 -18.76 5.67
N PHE A 193 3.73 -18.86 4.34
CA PHE A 193 2.57 -18.91 3.47
C PHE A 193 1.69 -20.13 3.76
N ASN A 194 2.27 -21.30 3.96
CA ASN A 194 1.54 -22.52 4.34
C ASN A 194 0.93 -22.40 5.73
N THR A 195 1.66 -21.83 6.69
CA THR A 195 1.12 -21.58 8.04
C THR A 195 -0.15 -20.74 7.98
N ILE A 196 -0.13 -19.62 7.25
CA ILE A 196 -1.29 -18.74 7.10
C ILE A 196 -2.40 -19.39 6.27
N SER A 197 -2.05 -20.09 5.20
CA SER A 197 -3.03 -20.79 4.36
C SER A 197 -3.76 -21.88 5.14
N ASN A 198 -3.04 -22.58 6.02
CA ASN A 198 -3.60 -23.61 6.88
C ASN A 198 -4.52 -23.00 7.94
N LEU A 199 -4.11 -21.88 8.56
CA LEU A 199 -4.97 -21.12 9.48
C LEU A 199 -6.27 -20.61 8.82
N LEU A 200 -6.20 -20.17 7.56
CA LEU A 200 -7.34 -19.60 6.85
C LEU A 200 -8.25 -20.67 6.23
N PHE A 201 -7.68 -21.76 5.70
CA PHE A 201 -8.40 -22.72 4.83
C PHE A 201 -8.19 -24.20 5.21
N SER A 202 -7.51 -24.49 6.32
CA SER A 202 -7.13 -25.85 6.75
C SER A 202 -6.32 -26.63 5.70
N ASN A 203 -5.60 -25.94 4.81
CA ASN A 203 -4.89 -26.58 3.71
C ASN A 203 -3.53 -25.94 3.44
N ASP A 204 -2.53 -26.78 3.16
CA ASP A 204 -1.26 -26.31 2.62
C ASP A 204 -1.44 -26.03 1.13
N LEU A 205 -0.99 -24.85 0.70
CA LEU A 205 -1.20 -24.37 -0.67
C LEU A 205 0.09 -24.32 -1.49
N ALA A 206 1.21 -24.73 -0.91
CA ALA A 206 2.45 -24.94 -1.64
C ALA A 206 3.29 -26.06 -1.01
N GLY A 207 3.79 -27.00 -1.81
CA GLY A 207 4.84 -27.91 -1.33
C GLY A 207 6.16 -27.17 -1.09
N LEU A 208 6.94 -27.59 -0.08
CA LEU A 208 8.31 -27.08 0.13
C LEU A 208 9.26 -27.49 -1.00
N GLU A 209 9.01 -28.64 -1.63
CA GLU A 209 9.77 -29.15 -2.78
C GLU A 209 9.17 -28.72 -4.13
N GLU A 210 7.89 -28.34 -4.16
CA GLU A 210 7.18 -28.01 -5.38
C GLU A 210 7.59 -26.61 -5.86
N LYS A 211 8.61 -26.58 -6.72
CA LYS A 211 9.03 -25.39 -7.47
C LYS A 211 7.92 -24.96 -8.43
N GLY A 212 6.94 -24.20 -7.93
CA GLY A 212 5.86 -23.71 -8.78
C GLY A 212 4.88 -22.82 -8.04
N MET A 213 4.15 -23.38 -7.07
CA MET A 213 3.04 -22.65 -6.45
C MET A 213 3.48 -21.63 -5.40
N ALA A 214 4.39 -21.99 -4.49
CA ALA A 214 5.01 -21.03 -3.55
C ALA A 214 5.80 -19.94 -4.29
N SER A 215 6.59 -20.32 -5.29
CA SER A 215 7.37 -19.38 -6.10
C SER A 215 6.46 -18.43 -6.89
N GLY A 216 5.38 -18.96 -7.48
CA GLY A 216 4.34 -18.17 -8.15
C GLY A 216 3.63 -17.20 -7.20
N MET A 217 3.28 -17.66 -5.99
CA MET A 217 2.66 -16.78 -4.98
C MET A 217 3.63 -15.71 -4.48
N LYS A 218 4.90 -16.07 -4.21
CA LYS A 218 5.95 -15.13 -3.84
C LYS A 218 6.15 -14.06 -4.91
N SER A 219 6.25 -14.47 -6.18
CA SER A 219 6.32 -13.55 -7.32
C SER A 219 5.10 -12.63 -7.37
N HIS A 220 3.92 -13.17 -7.10
CA HIS A 220 2.69 -12.38 -7.06
C HIS A 220 2.68 -11.34 -5.92
N VAL A 221 3.03 -11.74 -4.69
CA VAL A 221 3.17 -10.84 -3.53
C VAL A 221 4.22 -9.77 -3.82
N GLN A 222 5.37 -10.12 -4.40
CA GLN A 222 6.41 -9.17 -4.76
C GLN A 222 5.94 -8.14 -5.80
N LYS A 223 5.21 -8.57 -6.84
CA LYS A 223 4.60 -7.67 -7.82
C LYS A 223 3.57 -6.75 -7.19
N LEU A 224 2.73 -7.29 -6.31
CA LEU A 224 1.73 -6.53 -5.55
C LEU A 224 2.39 -5.45 -4.69
N THR A 225 3.40 -5.82 -3.90
CA THR A 225 4.18 -4.90 -3.07
C THR A 225 4.88 -3.85 -3.92
N ALA A 226 5.47 -4.23 -5.05
CA ALA A 226 6.13 -3.28 -5.95
C ALA A 226 5.16 -2.24 -6.51
N VAL A 227 3.96 -2.66 -6.95
CA VAL A 227 2.93 -1.74 -7.45
C VAL A 227 2.45 -0.80 -6.34
N LEU A 228 2.18 -1.31 -5.13
CA LEU A 228 1.75 -0.51 -3.99
C LEU A 228 2.83 0.47 -3.48
N ALA A 229 4.12 0.09 -3.60
CA ALA A 229 5.24 0.93 -3.18
C ALA A 229 5.69 1.93 -4.26
N THR A 230 5.22 1.77 -5.51
CA THR A 230 5.58 2.68 -6.60
C THR A 230 4.93 4.04 -6.35
N PRO A 231 5.71 5.15 -6.33
CA PRO A 231 5.15 6.49 -6.21
C PRO A 231 4.13 6.76 -7.32
N ASN A 232 2.90 7.09 -6.95
CA ASN A 232 1.84 7.39 -7.88
C ASN A 232 1.66 8.91 -7.99
N ILE A 233 1.75 9.46 -9.21
CA ILE A 233 1.59 10.87 -9.51
C ILE A 233 0.23 11.39 -9.03
N ALA A 234 -0.82 10.57 -9.12
CA ALA A 234 -2.16 10.95 -8.68
C ALA A 234 -2.25 11.12 -7.15
N ASP A 235 -1.36 10.49 -6.36
CA ASP A 235 -1.29 10.70 -4.91
C ASP A 235 -0.69 12.07 -4.57
N PHE A 236 0.24 12.58 -5.38
CA PHE A 236 0.87 13.89 -5.16
C PHE A 236 0.09 15.05 -5.79
N TYR A 237 -0.68 14.76 -6.84
CA TYR A 237 -1.43 15.74 -7.64
C TYR A 237 -2.85 15.22 -7.90
N PRO A 238 -3.80 15.54 -7.02
CA PRO A 238 -5.19 15.06 -7.12
C PRO A 238 -5.92 15.45 -8.41
N ILE A 239 -5.42 16.44 -9.17
CA ILE A 239 -5.97 16.78 -10.50
C ILE A 239 -5.89 15.60 -11.49
N PHE A 240 -4.96 14.65 -11.27
CA PHE A 240 -4.84 13.43 -12.06
C PHE A 240 -5.58 12.23 -11.42
N ALA A 241 -6.36 12.45 -10.36
CA ALA A 241 -7.16 11.40 -9.75
C ALA A 241 -8.10 10.78 -10.81
N GLY A 242 -8.22 9.44 -10.77
CA GLY A 242 -9.07 8.68 -11.69
C GLY A 242 -8.46 8.41 -13.08
N LEU A 243 -7.47 9.19 -13.54
CA LEU A 243 -6.85 9.02 -14.86
C LEU A 243 -5.89 7.81 -14.93
N ASP A 244 -5.35 7.37 -13.80
CA ASP A 244 -4.37 6.28 -13.70
C ASP A 244 -3.21 6.40 -14.71
N PRO A 245 -2.47 7.54 -14.72
CA PRO A 245 -1.49 7.84 -15.77
C PRO A 245 -0.34 6.82 -15.85
N GLN A 246 0.01 6.18 -14.73
CA GLN A 246 1.06 5.15 -14.66
C GLN A 246 0.50 3.72 -14.83
N ARG A 247 -0.81 3.57 -15.05
CA ARG A 247 -1.54 2.28 -15.12
C ARG A 247 -1.32 1.41 -13.89
N LEU A 248 -1.03 2.02 -12.74
CA LEU A 248 -0.76 1.30 -11.49
C LEU A 248 -2.06 0.72 -10.94
N ARG A 249 -3.17 1.47 -11.00
CA ARG A 249 -4.47 0.96 -10.55
C ARG A 249 -4.89 -0.25 -11.37
N ARG A 250 -4.75 -0.17 -12.70
CA ARG A 250 -5.00 -1.32 -13.59
C ARG A 250 -4.15 -2.54 -13.24
N LYS A 251 -2.83 -2.36 -13.10
CA LYS A 251 -1.92 -3.45 -12.70
C LYS A 251 -2.30 -4.04 -11.34
N LEU A 252 -2.71 -3.19 -10.40
CA LEU A 252 -3.15 -3.62 -9.09
C LEU A 252 -4.44 -4.45 -9.17
N SER A 253 -5.42 -4.01 -9.98
CA SER A 253 -6.64 -4.79 -10.23
C SER A 253 -6.34 -6.17 -10.79
N GLU A 254 -5.51 -6.27 -11.84
CA GLU A 254 -5.13 -7.55 -12.46
C GLU A 254 -4.48 -8.51 -11.44
N LEU A 255 -3.63 -8.00 -10.55
CA LEU A 255 -3.01 -8.78 -9.49
C LEU A 255 -4.04 -9.24 -8.44
N ILE A 256 -4.87 -8.31 -7.94
CA ILE A 256 -5.88 -8.60 -6.92
C ILE A 256 -6.90 -9.61 -7.45
N GLU A 257 -7.37 -9.46 -8.69
CA GLU A 257 -8.29 -10.39 -9.34
C GLU A 257 -7.69 -11.80 -9.46
N GLY A 258 -6.43 -11.92 -9.88
CA GLY A 258 -5.75 -13.22 -9.95
C GLY A 258 -5.55 -13.88 -8.57
N THR A 259 -5.41 -13.08 -7.51
CA THR A 259 -5.39 -13.59 -6.13
C THR A 259 -6.79 -14.01 -5.70
N PHE A 260 -7.79 -13.15 -5.89
CA PHE A 260 -9.17 -13.41 -5.52
C PHE A 260 -9.76 -14.61 -6.24
N ALA A 261 -9.45 -14.83 -7.52
CA ALA A 261 -9.91 -15.99 -8.27
C ALA A 261 -9.48 -17.32 -7.60
N ARG A 262 -8.27 -17.37 -7.03
CA ARG A 262 -7.75 -18.56 -6.33
C ARG A 262 -8.46 -18.80 -5.00
N TRP A 263 -8.82 -17.73 -4.28
CA TRP A 263 -9.52 -17.82 -2.99
C TRP A 263 -11.03 -18.02 -3.15
N ALA A 264 -11.64 -17.37 -4.13
CA ALA A 264 -13.08 -17.36 -4.36
C ALA A 264 -13.64 -18.76 -4.56
N ILE A 265 -12.89 -19.65 -5.21
CA ILE A 265 -13.26 -21.07 -5.35
C ILE A 265 -13.41 -21.71 -3.96
N LYS A 266 -12.40 -21.58 -3.09
CA LYS A 266 -12.41 -22.13 -1.73
C LYS A 266 -13.49 -21.50 -0.84
N VAL A 267 -13.65 -20.18 -0.94
CA VAL A 267 -14.69 -19.44 -0.19
C VAL A 267 -16.07 -19.93 -0.60
N LYS A 268 -16.32 -20.09 -1.91
CA LYS A 268 -17.61 -20.55 -2.44
C LYS A 268 -17.89 -22.01 -2.10
N GLU A 269 -16.90 -22.89 -2.28
CA GLU A 269 -16.98 -24.30 -1.89
C GLU A 269 -17.33 -24.43 -0.40
N ARG A 270 -16.62 -23.70 0.46
CA ARG A 270 -16.88 -23.74 1.90
C ARG A 270 -18.26 -23.20 2.21
N ARG A 271 -18.65 -22.05 1.67
CA ARG A 271 -19.97 -21.44 1.90
C ARG A 271 -21.11 -22.38 1.52
N ASN A 272 -21.00 -23.10 0.40
CA ASN A 272 -22.03 -24.05 -0.04
C ASN A 272 -22.14 -25.27 0.87
N SER A 273 -21.05 -25.67 1.51
CA SER A 273 -21.01 -26.81 2.46
C SER A 273 -21.14 -26.40 3.93
N TYR A 274 -21.27 -25.10 4.21
CA TYR A 274 -21.20 -24.56 5.56
C TYR A 274 -22.50 -24.82 6.32
N VAL A 275 -22.36 -25.37 7.54
CA VAL A 275 -23.46 -25.59 8.48
C VAL A 275 -23.18 -24.74 9.71
N HIS A 276 -24.12 -23.86 10.08
CA HIS A 276 -23.92 -22.82 11.09
C HIS A 276 -23.46 -23.37 12.45
N ASP A 277 -23.98 -24.52 12.87
CA ASP A 277 -23.70 -25.14 14.16
C ASP A 277 -22.54 -26.16 14.13
N SER A 278 -21.82 -26.26 13.01
CA SER A 278 -20.66 -27.14 12.93
C SER A 278 -19.47 -26.56 13.70
N PRO A 279 -18.59 -27.41 14.29
CA PRO A 279 -17.35 -26.95 14.88
C PRO A 279 -16.53 -26.16 13.85
N LYS A 280 -16.15 -24.94 14.20
CA LYS A 280 -15.33 -24.06 13.35
C LYS A 280 -13.95 -24.69 13.20
N ARG A 281 -13.55 -25.00 11.97
CA ARG A 281 -12.27 -25.67 11.67
C ARG A 281 -11.14 -24.69 11.44
N ASP A 282 -11.43 -23.59 10.77
CA ASP A 282 -10.48 -22.56 10.39
C ASP A 282 -11.13 -21.17 10.40
N PHE A 283 -10.34 -20.15 10.06
CA PHE A 283 -10.84 -18.78 10.05
C PHE A 283 -11.86 -18.49 8.98
N LEU A 284 -11.89 -19.24 7.88
CA LEU A 284 -12.96 -19.12 6.91
C LEU A 284 -14.32 -19.48 7.56
N ASP A 285 -14.39 -20.56 8.35
CA ASP A 285 -15.61 -20.90 9.09
C ASP A 285 -16.00 -19.82 10.11
N VAL A 286 -15.01 -19.16 10.74
CA VAL A 286 -15.26 -18.04 11.64
C VAL A 286 -15.87 -16.85 10.89
N PHE A 287 -15.33 -16.48 9.72
CA PHE A 287 -15.87 -15.38 8.93
C PHE A 287 -17.29 -15.69 8.44
N LEU A 288 -17.55 -16.92 7.99
CA LEU A 288 -18.88 -17.38 7.59
C LEU A 288 -19.87 -17.34 8.76
N ALA A 289 -19.48 -17.81 9.95
CA ALA A 289 -20.31 -17.76 11.16
C ALA A 289 -20.71 -16.33 11.55
N ASN A 290 -19.85 -15.35 11.27
CA ASN A 290 -20.07 -13.94 11.55
C ASN A 290 -20.75 -13.19 10.38
N GLY A 291 -21.24 -13.90 9.36
CA GLY A 291 -22.04 -13.32 8.28
C GLY A 291 -21.26 -12.51 7.24
N PHE A 292 -19.95 -12.72 7.12
CA PHE A 292 -19.13 -12.02 6.14
C PHE A 292 -19.51 -12.41 4.71
N ASP A 293 -19.54 -11.44 3.81
CA ASP A 293 -19.69 -11.70 2.37
C ASP A 293 -18.36 -12.14 1.73
N ASP A 294 -18.43 -12.66 0.51
CA ASP A 294 -17.25 -13.19 -0.20
C ASP A 294 -16.20 -12.11 -0.49
N ASP A 295 -16.63 -10.87 -0.73
CA ASP A 295 -15.74 -9.74 -0.99
C ASP A 295 -14.95 -9.36 0.27
N GLN A 296 -15.61 -9.33 1.43
CA GLN A 296 -14.98 -9.09 2.72
C GLN A 296 -13.97 -10.19 3.04
N ILE A 297 -14.36 -11.47 2.89
CA ILE A 297 -13.50 -12.62 3.15
C ILE A 297 -12.26 -12.58 2.25
N ASN A 298 -12.44 -12.38 0.96
CA ASN A 298 -11.33 -12.32 0.00
C ASN A 298 -10.36 -11.18 0.33
N TRP A 299 -10.87 -10.01 0.72
CA TRP A 299 -10.04 -8.86 1.03
C TRP A 299 -9.29 -8.98 2.35
N ILE A 300 -9.87 -9.64 3.36
CA ILE A 300 -9.17 -9.94 4.62
C ILE A 300 -8.10 -11.01 4.37
N SER A 301 -8.46 -12.10 3.68
CA SER A 301 -7.54 -13.20 3.38
C SER A 301 -6.33 -12.73 2.57
N ALA A 302 -6.52 -11.80 1.62
CA ALA A 302 -5.42 -11.21 0.86
C ALA A 302 -4.52 -10.27 1.71
N LYS A 303 -5.07 -9.66 2.77
CA LYS A 303 -4.33 -8.75 3.67
C LYS A 303 -3.53 -9.47 4.74
N GLU A 304 -4.02 -10.62 5.18
CA GLU A 304 -3.36 -11.45 6.20
C GLU A 304 -2.16 -12.24 5.64
N GLN A 305 -1.93 -12.20 4.33
CA GLN A 305 -0.64 -12.63 3.78
C GLN A 305 0.46 -11.68 4.26
N PRO A 306 1.62 -12.19 4.69
CA PRO A 306 2.65 -11.31 5.16
C PRO A 306 3.19 -10.54 3.96
N LEU A 307 3.22 -9.21 4.09
CA LEU A 307 4.16 -8.38 3.35
C LEU A 307 5.57 -8.79 3.79
N LEU A 308 6.06 -9.92 3.27
CA LEU A 308 7.42 -10.38 3.54
C LEU A 308 8.38 -9.33 3.00
N LEU A 309 9.14 -8.78 3.94
CA LEU A 309 10.15 -7.74 3.77
C LEU A 309 10.99 -7.99 2.52
N VAL A 310 11.00 -7.01 1.61
CA VAL A 310 12.00 -6.93 0.55
C VAL A 310 13.35 -6.67 1.22
N PRO A 311 14.38 -7.53 1.07
CA PRO A 311 15.72 -7.17 1.48
C PRO A 311 16.19 -6.03 0.58
N LYS A 312 16.70 -4.95 1.18
CA LYS A 312 17.44 -3.92 0.44
C LYS A 312 18.57 -4.61 -0.34
N LYS A 313 18.62 -4.41 -1.66
CA LYS A 313 19.83 -4.65 -2.45
C LYS A 313 20.99 -3.93 -1.76
N LYS A 314 22.01 -4.67 -1.32
CA LYS A 314 23.31 -4.10 -0.98
C LYS A 314 23.82 -3.37 -2.22
N ALA A 315 24.16 -2.09 -2.05
CA ALA A 315 24.99 -1.38 -3.01
C ALA A 315 26.30 -2.16 -3.14
N GLY A 316 26.66 -2.55 -4.35
CA GLY A 316 28.00 -3.02 -4.64
C GLY A 316 28.96 -1.84 -4.50
N THR A 317 29.77 -1.86 -3.46
CA THR A 317 31.12 -1.31 -3.49
C THR A 317 32.00 -2.39 -4.11
N SER A 318 32.48 -2.14 -5.31
CA SER A 318 33.67 -2.78 -5.85
C SER A 318 34.76 -1.70 -5.87
N ASP A 319 35.91 -2.09 -5.34
CA ASP A 319 37.16 -1.32 -5.23
C ASP A 319 37.56 -0.56 -6.50
#